data_AF-A0A7R9MQW1-F1
#
_entry.id   AF-A0A7R9MQW1-F1
#
_cell.length_a   1.000
_cell.length_b   1.000
_cell.length_c   1.000
_cell.angle_alpha   90.00
_cell.angle_beta   90.00
_cell.angle_gamma   90.00
#
_symmetry.space_group_name_H-M   'P 1'
#
loop_
_entity.id
_entity.type
_entity.pdbx_description
1 polymer ?
#
loop_
_entity_poly.entity_id
_entity_poly.type
_entity_poly.pdbx_seq_one_letter_code
_entity_poly.pdbx_strand_id
1 'polypeptide(L)'
;MTEQVINCRTPGKVILHGEHAVVYGKSAVALSVDLDTTVSIRLSKTSNKVRLNVDNFNDSIEWSTDELTQIQLITDKQHVNKVLEFNDNLSEIVSKLIPNASLPPNVCNSYKAFLFLYLAISDSYLSSKRIPLDVTVRTALPIGAGLGSSSSYTVGLTASLFKAFGLPLELPLVSQWAFQIDKLFHGRPSGIDNSICTHG
;
A
#
# COMPACT_ATOMS: atom_id res chain seq x y z
N MET A 1 -7.98 -10.39 26.86
CA MET A 1 -8.64 -9.88 25.64
C MET A 1 -7.64 -10.00 24.50
N THR A 2 -7.97 -10.78 23.48
CA THR A 2 -7.06 -11.19 22.39
C THR A 2 -6.69 -10.02 21.49
N GLU A 3 -5.41 -9.85 21.20
CA GLU A 3 -4.94 -8.98 20.11
C GLU A 3 -5.59 -9.44 18.81
N GLN A 4 -6.20 -8.52 18.07
CA GLN A 4 -6.80 -8.84 16.79
C GLN A 4 -5.69 -8.82 15.72
N VAL A 5 -5.42 -9.99 15.14
CA VAL A 5 -4.48 -10.14 14.03
C VAL A 5 -5.25 -10.22 12.73
N ILE A 6 -4.89 -9.38 11.77
CA ILE A 6 -5.49 -9.32 10.45
C ILE A 6 -4.46 -9.81 9.44
N ASN A 7 -4.81 -10.88 8.72
CA ASN A 7 -3.98 -11.41 7.65
C ASN A 7 -4.66 -11.19 6.30
N CYS A 8 -3.88 -10.75 5.32
CA CYS A 8 -4.26 -10.64 3.91
C CYS A 8 -3.19 -11.30 3.05
N ARG A 9 -3.61 -11.91 1.94
CA ARG A 9 -2.75 -12.52 0.93
C ARG A 9 -3.20 -11.97 -0.43
N THR A 10 -2.26 -11.50 -1.23
CA THR A 10 -2.51 -10.91 -2.55
C THR A 10 -1.61 -11.56 -3.58
N PRO A 11 -2.14 -12.04 -4.72
CA PRO A 11 -1.34 -12.68 -5.75
C PRO A 11 -0.47 -11.67 -6.49
N GLY A 12 0.52 -12.19 -7.21
CA GLY A 12 1.18 -11.44 -8.29
C GLY A 12 0.42 -11.55 -9.59
N LYS A 13 1.06 -11.10 -10.68
CA LYS A 13 0.51 -11.18 -12.04
C LYS A 13 1.52 -11.71 -13.04
N VAL A 14 1.02 -12.29 -14.13
CA VAL A 14 1.78 -12.61 -15.34
C VAL A 14 1.01 -12.14 -16.57
N ILE A 15 1.73 -11.70 -17.61
CA ILE A 15 1.11 -11.44 -18.92
C ILE A 15 1.27 -12.73 -19.74
N LEU A 16 0.16 -13.41 -20.01
CA LEU A 16 0.15 -14.66 -20.77
C LEU A 16 0.39 -14.39 -22.27
N HIS A 17 -0.21 -13.32 -22.79
CA HIS A 17 -0.08 -12.94 -24.20
C HIS A 17 -0.26 -11.44 -24.40
N GLY A 18 0.43 -10.87 -25.40
CA GLY A 18 0.17 -9.52 -25.88
C GLY A 18 0.94 -8.40 -25.17
N GLU A 19 2.04 -8.70 -24.46
CA GLU A 19 2.87 -7.70 -23.76
C GLU A 19 3.32 -6.55 -24.68
N HIS A 20 3.75 -6.86 -25.90
CA HIS A 20 4.12 -5.84 -26.90
C HIS A 20 2.90 -5.36 -27.71
N ALA A 21 1.82 -6.13 -27.74
CA ALA A 21 0.64 -5.83 -28.54
C ALA A 21 -0.16 -4.65 -27.97
N VAL A 22 -0.22 -4.51 -26.64
CA VAL A 22 -0.88 -3.39 -25.95
C VAL A 22 -0.26 -2.03 -26.25
N VAL A 23 1.05 -1.99 -26.55
CA VAL A 23 1.74 -0.76 -26.98
C VAL A 23 1.17 -0.22 -28.30
N TYR A 24 0.62 -1.11 -29.14
CA TYR A 24 -0.01 -0.78 -30.42
C TYR A 24 -1.55 -0.79 -30.35
N GLY A 25 -2.13 -0.69 -29.15
CA GLY A 25 -3.58 -0.66 -28.95
C GLY A 25 -4.29 -2.00 -29.23
N LYS A 26 -3.58 -3.12 -29.14
CA LYS A 26 -4.14 -4.46 -29.28
C LYS A 26 -4.38 -5.11 -27.91
N SER A 27 -5.23 -6.12 -27.88
CA SER A 27 -5.57 -6.84 -26.65
C SER A 27 -4.39 -7.65 -26.10
N ALA A 28 -4.33 -7.78 -24.77
CA ALA A 28 -3.48 -8.71 -24.05
C ALA A 28 -4.31 -9.56 -23.09
N VAL A 29 -3.76 -10.71 -22.71
CA VAL A 29 -4.30 -11.58 -21.67
C VAL A 29 -3.28 -11.63 -20.55
N ALA A 30 -3.73 -11.33 -19.34
CA ALA A 30 -2.93 -11.37 -18.13
C ALA A 30 -3.72 -12.10 -17.03
N LEU A 31 -3.01 -12.71 -16.11
CA LEU A 31 -3.54 -13.65 -15.12
C LEU A 31 -2.85 -13.41 -13.77
N SER A 32 -3.55 -13.68 -12.68
CA SER A 32 -2.90 -13.86 -11.38
C SER A 32 -2.00 -15.11 -11.36
N VAL A 33 -0.96 -15.05 -10.53
CA VAL A 33 -0.10 -16.19 -10.23
C VAL A 33 -0.14 -16.45 -8.72
N ASP A 34 -0.15 -17.72 -8.32
CA ASP A 34 -0.16 -18.18 -6.91
C ASP A 34 1.24 -18.02 -6.25
N LEU A 35 1.82 -16.83 -6.43
CA LEU A 35 2.98 -16.33 -5.72
C LEU A 35 2.54 -15.02 -5.08
N ASP A 36 2.46 -15.03 -3.75
CA ASP A 36 1.67 -14.01 -3.08
C ASP A 36 2.51 -13.16 -2.14
N THR A 37 2.04 -11.93 -1.96
CA THR A 37 2.43 -11.07 -0.85
C THR A 37 1.46 -11.28 0.31
N THR A 38 2.00 -11.50 1.50
CA THR A 38 1.26 -11.61 2.75
C THR A 38 1.47 -10.38 3.60
N VAL A 39 0.39 -9.80 4.11
CA VAL A 39 0.39 -8.68 5.04
C VAL A 39 -0.30 -9.12 6.33
N SER A 40 0.39 -8.94 7.46
CA SER A 40 -0.13 -9.17 8.80
C SER A 40 -0.16 -7.86 9.57
N ILE A 41 -1.33 -7.45 10.07
CA ILE A 41 -1.50 -6.28 10.93
C ILE A 41 -1.95 -6.73 12.32
N ARG A 42 -1.21 -6.32 13.35
CA ARG A 42 -1.62 -6.42 14.74
C ARG A 42 -2.04 -5.06 15.26
N LEU A 43 -3.29 -4.94 15.70
CA LEU A 43 -3.78 -3.73 16.36
C LEU A 43 -3.31 -3.72 17.82
N SER A 44 -2.68 -2.62 18.24
CA SER A 44 -2.25 -2.45 19.63
C SER A 44 -3.17 -1.49 20.37
N LYS A 45 -3.70 -1.90 21.53
CA LYS A 45 -4.49 -1.03 22.40
C LYS A 45 -3.65 -0.25 23.41
N THR A 46 -2.40 -0.69 23.63
CA THR A 46 -1.52 -0.18 24.68
C THR A 46 -0.32 0.61 24.13
N SER A 47 0.07 0.35 22.89
CA SER A 47 1.13 1.09 22.20
C SER A 47 0.59 2.38 21.59
N ASN A 48 1.44 3.40 21.48
CA ASN A 48 1.21 4.62 20.71
C ASN A 48 2.06 4.63 19.42
N LYS A 49 2.41 3.46 18.89
CA LYS A 49 3.31 3.33 17.75
C LYS A 49 2.63 2.72 16.53
N VAL A 50 3.07 3.18 15.36
CA VAL A 50 2.80 2.57 14.07
C VAL A 50 4.13 2.01 13.58
N ARG A 51 4.20 0.70 13.34
CA ARG A 51 5.41 0.03 12.85
C ARG A 51 5.14 -0.64 11.51
N LEU A 52 6.12 -0.56 10.62
CA LEU A 52 6.18 -1.36 9.41
C LEU A 52 7.47 -2.18 9.41
N ASN A 53 7.33 -3.48 9.23
CA ASN A 53 8.40 -4.44 9.01
C ASN A 53 8.29 -5.00 7.58
N VAL A 54 9.36 -4.90 6.80
CA VAL A 54 9.43 -5.38 5.42
C VAL A 54 10.42 -6.55 5.37
N ASP A 55 9.91 -7.76 5.64
CA ASP A 55 10.72 -8.96 5.88
C ASP A 55 11.72 -9.24 4.76
N ASN A 56 11.30 -9.06 3.50
CA ASN A 56 12.14 -9.33 2.33
C ASN A 56 13.39 -8.44 2.25
N PHE A 57 13.41 -7.30 2.96
CA PHE A 57 14.57 -6.42 3.05
C PHE A 57 15.27 -6.47 4.42
N ASN A 58 14.74 -7.24 5.38
CA ASN A 58 15.21 -7.28 6.75
C ASN A 58 15.33 -5.87 7.37
N ASP A 59 14.34 -5.03 7.09
CA ASP A 59 14.30 -3.62 7.52
C ASP A 59 12.93 -3.31 8.13
N SER A 60 12.93 -2.41 9.12
CA SER A 60 11.73 -1.97 9.80
C SER A 60 11.86 -0.53 10.27
N ILE A 61 10.72 0.13 10.38
CA ILE A 61 10.61 1.51 10.82
C ILE A 61 9.39 1.68 11.72
N GLU A 62 9.50 2.60 12.68
CA GLU A 62 8.40 2.93 13.58
C GLU A 62 8.24 4.45 13.71
N TRP A 63 6.99 4.86 13.89
CA TRP A 63 6.57 6.23 14.13
C TRP A 63 5.67 6.28 15.35
N SER A 64 5.68 7.40 16.07
CA SER A 64 4.65 7.63 17.09
C SER A 64 3.32 8.06 16.43
N THR A 65 2.21 7.65 17.01
CA THR A 65 0.89 8.14 16.58
C THR A 65 0.75 9.64 16.78
N ASP A 66 1.46 10.21 17.75
CA ASP A 66 1.42 11.64 18.06
C ASP A 66 2.05 12.46 16.93
N GLU A 67 3.22 12.05 16.42
CA GLU A 67 3.86 12.65 15.24
C GLU A 67 2.96 12.53 14.00
N LEU A 68 2.42 11.33 13.74
CA LEU A 68 1.56 11.08 12.59
C LEU A 68 0.20 11.80 12.67
N THR A 69 -0.24 12.20 13.87
CA THR A 69 -1.47 12.98 14.06
C THR A 69 -1.27 14.44 13.65
N GLN A 70 -0.03 14.96 13.71
CA GLN A 70 0.28 16.33 13.26
C GLN A 70 0.29 16.48 11.73
N ILE A 71 0.16 15.38 11.00
CA ILE A 71 0.29 15.35 9.54
C ILE A 71 -1.05 14.96 8.97
N GLN A 72 -1.62 15.86 8.17
CA GLN A 72 -2.87 15.64 7.48
C GLN A 72 -2.62 15.80 5.98
N LEU A 73 -2.82 14.73 5.21
CA LEU A 73 -2.71 14.76 3.75
C LEU A 73 -3.97 15.34 3.10
N ILE A 74 -5.11 15.24 3.78
CA ILE A 74 -6.39 15.78 3.34
C ILE A 74 -6.79 16.92 4.28
N THR A 75 -6.79 18.14 3.77
CA THR A 75 -7.18 19.35 4.51
C THR A 75 -8.59 19.83 4.18
N ASP A 76 -9.16 19.39 3.06
CA ASP A 76 -10.51 19.74 2.64
C ASP A 76 -11.55 18.71 3.11
N LYS A 77 -12.60 19.19 3.77
CA LYS A 77 -13.76 18.38 4.18
C LYS A 77 -14.54 17.80 2.98
N GLN A 78 -14.29 18.26 1.75
CA GLN A 78 -14.92 17.72 0.54
C GLN A 78 -14.34 16.38 0.05
N HIS A 79 -13.23 15.92 0.64
CA HIS A 79 -12.55 14.66 0.28
C HIS A 79 -12.93 13.45 1.16
N VAL A 80 -13.96 13.59 2.00
CA VAL A 80 -14.47 12.48 2.81
C VAL A 80 -14.94 11.35 1.89
N ASN A 81 -14.50 10.12 2.20
CA ASN A 81 -14.79 8.90 1.43
C ASN A 81 -14.32 8.90 -0.03
N LYS A 82 -13.34 9.74 -0.40
CA LYS A 82 -12.76 9.77 -1.76
C LYS A 82 -11.31 9.33 -1.74
N VAL A 83 -10.88 8.66 -2.81
CA VAL A 83 -9.48 8.30 -3.01
C VAL A 83 -8.65 9.58 -3.18
N LEU A 84 -7.57 9.71 -2.41
CA LEU A 84 -6.63 10.81 -2.56
C LEU A 84 -5.68 10.52 -3.72
N GLU A 85 -5.63 11.41 -4.71
CA GLU A 85 -4.68 11.27 -5.81
C GLU A 85 -3.26 11.60 -5.35
N PHE A 86 -2.33 10.68 -5.64
CA PHE A 86 -0.92 10.89 -5.33
C PHE A 86 -0.32 12.01 -6.20
N ASN A 87 0.52 12.85 -5.59
CA ASN A 87 1.26 13.90 -6.28
C ASN A 87 2.62 14.18 -5.60
N ASP A 88 3.46 14.98 -6.26
CA ASP A 88 4.84 15.25 -5.80
C ASP A 88 4.90 15.94 -4.43
N ASN A 89 3.94 16.83 -4.12
CA ASN A 89 3.88 17.48 -2.81
C ASN A 89 3.61 16.46 -1.69
N LEU A 90 2.69 15.52 -1.92
CA LEU A 90 2.41 14.44 -0.96
C LEU A 90 3.63 13.50 -0.81
N SER A 91 4.36 13.25 -1.90
CA SER A 91 5.63 12.51 -1.87
C SER A 91 6.65 13.18 -0.97
N GLU A 92 6.78 14.51 -1.06
CA GLU A 92 7.73 15.27 -0.24
C GLU A 92 7.36 15.23 1.25
N ILE A 93 6.06 15.39 1.57
CA ILE A 93 5.56 15.29 2.95
C ILE A 93 5.90 13.94 3.55
N VAL A 94 5.57 12.86 2.85
CA VAL A 94 5.83 11.49 3.32
C VAL A 94 7.34 11.21 3.43
N SER A 95 8.14 11.73 2.50
CA SER A 95 9.60 11.53 2.51
C SER A 95 10.26 12.16 3.75
N LYS A 96 9.72 13.26 4.29
CA LYS A 96 10.21 13.90 5.52
C LYS A 96 10.04 13.02 6.78
N LEU A 97 9.19 12.00 6.72
CA LEU A 97 8.95 11.06 7.83
C LEU A 97 9.85 9.84 7.78
N ILE A 98 10.66 9.71 6.74
CA ILE A 98 11.63 8.64 6.60
C ILE A 98 12.99 9.21 7.02
N PRO A 99 13.73 8.54 7.92
CA PRO A 99 15.05 8.99 8.33
C PRO A 99 15.96 9.21 7.12
N ASN A 100 16.77 10.28 7.14
CA ASN A 100 17.72 10.66 6.08
C ASN A 100 18.92 9.69 5.91
N ALA A 101 18.78 8.42 6.32
CA ALA A 101 19.77 7.40 6.02
C ALA A 101 19.75 7.06 4.53
N SER A 102 20.89 6.68 3.97
CA SER A 102 21.00 6.14 2.60
C SER A 102 20.33 4.76 2.49
N LEU A 103 19.01 4.73 2.67
CA LEU A 103 18.19 3.53 2.55
C LEU A 103 18.18 3.05 1.09
N PRO A 104 18.19 1.73 0.85
CA PRO A 104 17.98 1.19 -0.47
C PRO A 104 16.67 1.73 -1.08
N PRO A 105 16.63 2.05 -2.39
CA PRO A 105 15.45 2.64 -3.02
C PRO A 105 14.15 1.84 -2.79
N ASN A 106 14.22 0.51 -2.82
CA ASN A 106 13.05 -0.35 -2.61
C ASN A 106 12.50 -0.28 -1.17
N VAL A 107 13.38 -0.14 -0.17
CA VAL A 107 12.98 0.02 1.24
C VAL A 107 12.29 1.37 1.41
N CYS A 108 12.93 2.43 0.92
CA CYS A 108 12.39 3.79 0.96
C CYS A 108 11.00 3.87 0.27
N ASN A 109 10.86 3.26 -0.91
CA ASN A 109 9.59 3.20 -1.64
C ASN A 109 8.50 2.42 -0.88
N SER A 110 8.86 1.33 -0.20
CA SER A 110 7.93 0.57 0.65
C SER A 110 7.41 1.45 1.80
N TYR A 111 8.30 2.21 2.44
CA TYR A 111 7.93 3.12 3.53
C TYR A 111 7.03 4.26 3.04
N LYS A 112 7.35 4.85 1.89
CA LYS A 112 6.51 5.90 1.28
C LYS A 112 5.11 5.40 0.95
N ALA A 113 5.01 4.22 0.34
CA ALA A 113 3.73 3.62 -0.01
C ALA A 113 2.86 3.36 1.22
N PHE A 114 3.44 2.75 2.25
CA PHE A 114 2.74 2.49 3.49
C PHE A 114 2.28 3.78 4.17
N LEU A 115 3.17 4.77 4.35
CA LEU A 115 2.84 6.03 5.00
C LEU A 115 1.73 6.78 4.25
N PHE A 116 1.82 6.85 2.92
CA PHE A 116 0.77 7.45 2.12
C PHE A 116 -0.57 6.76 2.34
N LEU A 117 -0.63 5.43 2.19
CA LEU A 117 -1.88 4.68 2.37
C LEU A 117 -2.43 4.83 3.79
N TYR A 118 -1.57 4.67 4.81
CA TYR A 118 -1.96 4.79 6.21
C TYR A 118 -2.55 6.18 6.50
N LEU A 119 -1.84 7.26 6.13
CA LEU A 119 -2.28 8.63 6.38
C LEU A 119 -3.52 8.99 5.56
N ALA A 120 -3.51 8.71 4.25
CA ALA A 120 -4.59 9.12 3.36
C ALA A 120 -5.89 8.36 3.64
N ILE A 121 -5.83 7.05 3.92
CA ILE A 121 -7.02 6.28 4.31
C ILE A 121 -7.50 6.75 5.69
N SER A 122 -6.58 6.97 6.65
CA SER A 122 -6.97 7.51 7.96
C SER A 122 -7.67 8.86 7.83
N ASP A 123 -7.15 9.77 7.02
CA ASP A 123 -7.75 11.10 6.83
C ASP A 123 -9.07 11.05 6.07
N SER A 124 -9.23 10.10 5.14
CA SER A 124 -10.44 9.97 4.32
C SER A 124 -11.62 9.40 5.09
N TYR A 125 -11.36 8.50 6.06
CA TYR A 125 -12.38 7.65 6.67
C TYR A 125 -12.43 7.68 8.20
N LEU A 126 -11.41 8.18 8.90
CA LEU A 126 -11.34 8.17 10.37
C LEU A 126 -11.48 9.57 10.99
N SER A 127 -12.00 9.60 12.21
CA SER A 127 -12.18 10.82 13.01
C SER A 127 -10.89 11.22 13.74
N SER A 128 -9.90 11.67 12.98
CA SER A 128 -8.66 12.36 13.42
C SER A 128 -7.66 11.56 14.28
N LYS A 129 -8.06 10.48 14.95
CA LYS A 129 -7.17 9.67 15.78
C LYS A 129 -6.44 8.63 14.92
N ARG A 130 -5.10 8.62 15.01
CA ARG A 130 -4.24 7.60 14.41
C ARG A 130 -4.34 6.29 15.20
N ILE A 131 -4.46 5.17 14.49
CA ILE A 131 -4.63 3.84 15.09
C ILE A 131 -3.24 3.18 15.21
N PRO A 132 -2.77 2.86 16.43
CA PRO A 132 -1.52 2.15 16.64
C PRO A 132 -1.60 0.73 16.05
N LEU A 133 -0.59 0.36 15.27
CA LEU A 133 -0.55 -0.93 14.59
C LEU A 133 0.88 -1.39 14.28
N ASP A 134 1.06 -2.70 14.22
CA ASP A 134 2.31 -3.36 13.83
C ASP A 134 2.06 -4.16 12.55
N VAL A 135 2.62 -3.69 11.44
CA VAL A 135 2.50 -4.31 10.11
C VAL A 135 3.74 -5.11 9.81
N THR A 136 3.56 -6.35 9.39
CA THR A 136 4.61 -7.15 8.76
C THR A 136 4.20 -7.52 7.35
N VAL A 137 5.08 -7.28 6.39
CA VAL A 137 4.87 -7.64 4.99
C VAL A 137 5.97 -8.59 4.53
N ARG A 138 5.55 -9.67 3.86
CA ARG A 138 6.43 -10.67 3.26
C ARG A 138 5.89 -11.05 1.89
N THR A 139 6.75 -11.24 0.90
CA THR A 139 6.36 -11.68 -0.44
C THR A 139 7.16 -12.89 -0.90
N ALA A 140 6.48 -13.82 -1.59
CA ALA A 140 7.10 -14.89 -2.35
C ALA A 140 7.48 -14.46 -3.77
N LEU A 141 7.05 -13.26 -4.21
CA LEU A 141 7.34 -12.75 -5.54
C LEU A 141 8.79 -12.27 -5.64
N PRO A 142 9.54 -12.71 -6.68
CA PRO A 142 10.82 -12.12 -7.03
C PRO A 142 10.69 -10.61 -7.30
N ILE A 143 11.42 -9.81 -6.53
CA ILE A 143 11.38 -8.35 -6.62
C ILE A 143 12.02 -7.90 -7.93
N GLY A 144 11.30 -7.07 -8.69
CA GLY A 144 11.80 -6.51 -9.96
C GLY A 144 11.71 -7.46 -11.16
N ALA A 145 11.15 -8.66 -11.01
CA ALA A 145 11.02 -9.63 -12.10
C ALA A 145 9.78 -9.41 -13.02
N GLY A 146 9.09 -8.28 -12.88
CA GLY A 146 7.88 -7.99 -13.67
C GLY A 146 6.63 -8.78 -13.26
N LEU A 147 6.66 -9.46 -12.10
CA LEU A 147 5.54 -10.29 -11.59
C LEU A 147 4.53 -9.51 -10.72
N GLY A 148 4.61 -8.17 -10.72
CA GLY A 148 3.68 -7.31 -9.97
C GLY A 148 3.90 -7.32 -8.45
N SER A 149 5.14 -7.53 -7.97
CA SER A 149 5.44 -7.53 -6.52
C SER A 149 5.08 -6.20 -5.83
N SER A 150 5.26 -5.06 -6.50
CA SER A 150 4.88 -3.75 -5.99
C SER A 150 3.36 -3.59 -5.89
N SER A 151 2.62 -3.95 -6.94
CA SER A 151 1.15 -3.88 -6.92
C SER A 151 0.53 -4.89 -5.95
N SER A 152 1.09 -6.10 -5.85
CA SER A 152 0.70 -7.10 -4.86
C SER A 152 0.89 -6.56 -3.43
N TYR A 153 2.02 -5.89 -3.17
CA TYR A 153 2.30 -5.19 -1.90
C TYR A 153 1.29 -4.09 -1.60
N THR A 154 0.99 -3.20 -2.55
CA THR A 154 0.09 -2.06 -2.34
C THR A 154 -1.36 -2.48 -2.17
N VAL A 155 -1.84 -3.45 -2.96
CA VAL A 155 -3.17 -4.04 -2.78
C VAL A 155 -3.28 -4.71 -1.40
N GLY A 156 -2.25 -5.47 -0.99
CA GLY A 156 -2.24 -6.17 0.30
C GLY A 156 -2.25 -5.20 1.48
N LEU A 157 -1.48 -4.12 1.41
CA LEU A 157 -1.50 -3.05 2.40
C LEU A 157 -2.86 -2.36 2.47
N THR A 158 -3.40 -1.92 1.33
CA THR A 158 -4.70 -1.25 1.28
C THR A 158 -5.80 -2.13 1.87
N ALA A 159 -5.91 -3.38 1.42
CA ALA A 159 -6.92 -4.31 1.92
C ALA A 159 -6.79 -4.57 3.43
N SER A 160 -5.55 -4.72 3.92
CA SER A 160 -5.27 -4.95 5.34
C SER A 160 -5.60 -3.71 6.19
N LEU A 161 -5.26 -2.52 5.72
CA LEU A 161 -5.56 -1.25 6.39
C LEU A 161 -7.07 -1.01 6.44
N PHE A 162 -7.79 -1.23 5.35
CA PHE A 162 -9.26 -1.16 5.33
C PHE A 162 -9.88 -2.06 6.40
N LYS A 163 -9.45 -3.32 6.45
CA LYS A 163 -9.92 -4.27 7.46
C LYS A 163 -9.51 -3.86 8.88
N ALA A 164 -8.30 -3.32 9.07
CA ALA A 164 -7.80 -2.84 10.36
C ALA A 164 -8.56 -1.62 10.88
N PHE A 165 -9.03 -0.78 9.96
CA PHE A 165 -9.79 0.43 10.26
C PHE A 165 -11.30 0.19 10.32
N GLY A 166 -11.76 -1.06 10.13
CA GLY A 166 -13.18 -1.41 10.15
C GLY A 166 -13.97 -0.89 8.95
N LEU A 167 -13.29 -0.63 7.83
CA LEU A 167 -13.89 -0.13 6.59
C LEU A 167 -14.41 -1.29 5.72
N PRO A 168 -15.47 -1.09 4.92
CA PRO A 168 -15.96 -2.10 4.00
C PRO A 168 -14.91 -2.41 2.91
N LEU A 169 -14.65 -3.69 2.69
CA LEU A 169 -13.66 -4.14 1.71
C LEU A 169 -14.29 -4.25 0.31
N GLU A 170 -14.39 -3.11 -0.37
CA GLU A 170 -14.84 -3.05 -1.76
C GLU A 170 -13.63 -3.15 -2.71
N LEU A 171 -13.53 -4.24 -3.47
CA LEU A 171 -12.40 -4.51 -4.35
C LEU A 171 -12.09 -3.36 -5.35
N PRO A 172 -13.08 -2.73 -6.00
CA PRO A 172 -12.79 -1.59 -6.88
C PRO A 172 -12.12 -0.43 -6.14
N LEU A 173 -12.53 -0.15 -4.90
CA LEU A 173 -11.95 0.91 -4.09
C LEU A 173 -10.53 0.55 -3.63
N VAL A 174 -10.28 -0.71 -3.24
CA VAL A 174 -8.93 -1.21 -2.93
C VAL A 174 -8.01 -1.03 -4.13
N SER A 175 -8.48 -1.41 -5.32
CA SER A 175 -7.74 -1.26 -6.57
C SER A 175 -7.42 0.20 -6.87
N GLN A 176 -8.38 1.12 -6.69
CA GLN A 176 -8.18 2.56 -6.90
C GLN A 176 -7.15 3.17 -5.94
N TRP A 177 -7.16 2.78 -4.67
CA TRP A 177 -6.14 3.22 -3.70
C TRP A 177 -4.75 2.67 -4.06
N ALA A 178 -4.65 1.38 -4.40
CA ALA A 178 -3.39 0.77 -4.83
C ALA A 178 -2.84 1.44 -6.10
N PHE A 179 -3.72 1.82 -7.04
CA PHE A 179 -3.34 2.53 -8.26
C PHE A 179 -2.63 3.86 -7.99
N GLN A 180 -2.98 4.58 -6.92
CA GLN A 180 -2.32 5.85 -6.59
C GLN A 180 -0.86 5.62 -6.18
N ILE A 181 -0.54 4.48 -5.57
CA ILE A 181 0.85 4.13 -5.28
C ILE A 181 1.58 3.62 -6.54
N ASP A 182 0.91 2.92 -7.44
CA ASP A 182 1.55 2.53 -8.71
C ASP A 182 1.96 3.78 -9.52
N LYS A 183 1.23 4.89 -9.40
CA LYS A 183 1.65 6.19 -9.96
C LYS A 183 2.93 6.72 -9.30
N LEU A 184 3.08 6.56 -7.97
CA LEU A 184 4.33 6.89 -7.26
C LEU A 184 5.51 6.06 -7.81
N PHE A 185 5.34 4.76 -8.01
CA PHE A 185 6.43 3.88 -8.41
C PHE A 185 6.78 3.97 -9.91
N HIS A 186 5.80 4.19 -10.77
CA HIS A 186 5.94 4.03 -12.23
C HIS A 186 5.57 5.29 -13.04
N GLY A 187 5.06 6.35 -12.39
CA GLY A 187 4.65 7.60 -13.02
C GLY A 187 3.34 7.47 -13.82
N ARG A 188 3.34 6.66 -14.89
CA ARG A 188 2.18 6.42 -15.77
C ARG A 188 1.83 4.93 -15.84
N PRO A 189 1.33 4.33 -14.75
CA PRO A 189 0.87 2.94 -14.76
C PRO A 189 -0.39 2.79 -15.62
N SER A 190 -0.56 1.62 -16.24
CA SER A 190 -1.77 1.27 -17.01
C SER A 190 -2.96 0.88 -16.14
N GLY A 191 -2.71 0.49 -14.89
CA GLY A 191 -3.72 -0.03 -13.96
C GLY A 191 -3.99 -1.54 -14.12
N ILE A 192 -3.21 -2.25 -14.93
CA ILE A 192 -3.38 -3.70 -15.11
C ILE A 192 -2.87 -4.48 -13.89
N ASP A 193 -1.73 -4.08 -13.33
CA ASP A 193 -1.05 -4.84 -12.28
C ASP A 193 -1.86 -4.84 -10.97
N ASN A 194 -2.28 -3.67 -10.47
CA ASN A 194 -3.16 -3.56 -9.31
C ASN A 194 -4.53 -4.21 -9.55
N SER A 195 -5.09 -4.13 -10.76
CA SER A 195 -6.38 -4.74 -11.07
C SER A 195 -6.33 -6.26 -10.95
N ILE A 196 -5.30 -6.90 -11.51
CA ILE A 196 -5.10 -8.36 -11.42
C ILE A 196 -4.80 -8.76 -9.98
N CYS A 197 -3.90 -8.04 -9.29
CA CYS A 197 -3.57 -8.34 -7.91
C CYS A 197 -4.79 -8.19 -6.97
N THR A 198 -5.82 -7.43 -7.37
CA THR A 198 -7.05 -7.23 -6.60
C THR A 198 -8.13 -8.27 -6.93
N HIS A 199 -8.33 -8.59 -8.21
CA HIS A 199 -9.49 -9.38 -8.67
C HIS A 199 -9.17 -10.81 -9.09
N GLY A 200 -7.89 -11.13 -9.33
CA GLY A 200 -7.46 -12.40 -9.94
C GLY A 200 -7.25 -12.29 -11.44
#